data_AF-F1MIE5-F1
#
_entry.id   AF-F1MIE5-F1
#
_cell.length_a   1.000
_cell.length_b   1.000
_cell.length_c   1.000
_cell.angle_alpha   90.00
_cell.angle_beta   90.00
_cell.angle_gamma   90.00
#
_symmetry.space_group_name_H-M   'P 1'
#
loop_
_entity.id
_entity.type
_entity.pdbx_description
1 polymer ?
#
loop_
_entity_poly.entity_id
_entity_poly.type
_entity_poly.pdbx_seq_one_letter_code
_entity_poly.pdbx_strand_id
1 'polypeptide(L)'
;MLGAPACFIFLLCQLTGPAASGIPKKLVGAIGGSVIFPLNLSVNLVDSIIWVFNSTTLVTIQPKTAGKKALVIVTQKRNLERVNFPHEGYSLKLSRLKKNDSGIYRVEIHSSTLQDPLTQEYELHVYEYLSKPKVVIGLQENKNGTCVTNLTCSMEHGEEDVTYSWKSLDQTTNESHRGSILPISWRWEKSDMTFICMASNPISSNSSNPIFAQNLCEGAAGGQAPYVVLYVLLSFFLLCSLALVLIIFIIQRERKKEIIEEKKELDTHQKTLPFPPIPEEMPEYDTISTFNGTIPEENPANTIYSTVHIAPKVTEPYSLPMLSDTPTASIYNNVM
;
A
#
# COMPACT_ATOMS: atom_id res chain seq x y z
N MET A 1 -17.03 -83.15 -41.15
CA MET A 1 -16.37 -81.97 -40.57
C MET A 1 -17.39 -81.22 -39.72
N LEU A 2 -17.28 -81.37 -38.40
CA LEU A 2 -18.05 -80.62 -37.40
C LEU A 2 -17.05 -80.32 -36.29
N GLY A 3 -16.56 -79.07 -36.25
CA GLY A 3 -15.69 -78.57 -35.20
C GLY A 3 -16.51 -77.72 -34.25
N ALA A 4 -16.64 -78.15 -33.00
CA ALA A 4 -17.20 -77.36 -31.91
C ALA A 4 -16.16 -76.32 -31.44
N PRO A 5 -16.54 -75.07 -31.14
CA PRO A 5 -15.63 -74.13 -30.51
C PRO A 5 -15.61 -74.35 -28.98
N ALA A 6 -14.41 -74.55 -28.45
CA ALA A 6 -14.14 -74.67 -27.03
C ALA A 6 -14.47 -73.36 -26.29
N CYS A 7 -15.29 -73.46 -25.25
CA CYS A 7 -15.62 -72.37 -24.35
C CYS A 7 -14.47 -72.18 -23.36
N PHE A 8 -13.59 -71.19 -23.60
CA PHE A 8 -12.58 -70.78 -22.63
C PHE A 8 -13.21 -69.92 -21.54
N ILE A 9 -13.49 -70.52 -20.39
CA ILE A 9 -13.87 -69.82 -19.17
C ILE A 9 -12.58 -69.18 -18.61
N PHE A 10 -12.43 -67.86 -18.81
CA PHE A 10 -11.43 -67.07 -18.09
C PHE A 10 -11.87 -66.96 -16.62
N LEU A 11 -11.31 -67.81 -15.76
CA LEU A 11 -11.33 -67.60 -14.32
C LEU A 11 -10.48 -66.36 -13.99
N LEU A 12 -11.13 -65.21 -13.88
CA LEU A 12 -10.57 -64.04 -13.21
C LEU A 12 -10.50 -64.37 -11.72
N CYS A 13 -9.33 -64.84 -11.29
CA CYS A 13 -8.96 -64.94 -9.89
C CYS A 13 -8.91 -63.50 -9.33
N GLN A 14 -10.02 -63.04 -8.77
CA GLN A 14 -10.06 -61.82 -7.98
C GLN A 14 -9.26 -62.10 -6.69
N LEU A 15 -7.97 -61.78 -6.71
CA LEU A 15 -7.21 -61.55 -5.49
C LEU A 15 -7.79 -60.27 -4.84
N THR A 16 -8.87 -60.43 -4.09
CA THR A 16 -9.31 -59.45 -3.09
C THR A 16 -8.30 -59.45 -1.96
N GLY A 17 -7.25 -58.64 -2.10
CA GLY A 17 -6.49 -58.15 -0.97
C GLY A 17 -7.38 -57.22 -0.12
N PRO A 18 -7.19 -57.16 1.21
CA PRO A 18 -7.92 -56.24 2.06
C PRO A 18 -7.33 -54.83 1.91
N ALA A 19 -7.70 -54.13 0.84
CA ALA A 19 -7.39 -52.72 0.70
C ALA A 19 -8.56 -51.92 1.29
N ALA A 20 -8.48 -51.60 2.58
CA ALA A 20 -9.22 -50.48 3.13
C ALA A 20 -8.61 -49.18 2.57
N SER A 21 -8.86 -48.89 1.30
CA SER A 21 -8.41 -47.70 0.59
C SER A 21 -9.29 -46.51 0.99
N GLY A 22 -9.11 -46.02 2.22
CA GLY A 22 -9.68 -44.75 2.66
C GLY A 22 -8.90 -43.58 2.07
N ILE A 23 -9.59 -42.49 1.72
CA ILE A 23 -8.94 -41.24 1.30
C ILE A 23 -8.01 -40.76 2.44
N PRO A 24 -6.71 -40.49 2.18
CA PRO A 24 -5.79 -40.00 3.20
C PRO A 24 -6.30 -38.71 3.86
N LYS A 25 -6.13 -38.60 5.18
CA LYS A 25 -6.49 -37.38 5.92
C LYS A 25 -5.49 -36.27 5.61
N LYS A 26 -5.98 -35.13 5.10
CA LYS A 26 -5.12 -33.98 4.78
C LYS A 26 -4.65 -33.27 6.03
N LEU A 27 -3.36 -33.00 6.11
CA LEU A 27 -2.70 -32.21 7.13
C LEU A 27 -1.89 -31.10 6.49
N VAL A 28 -1.79 -29.98 7.19
CA VAL A 28 -1.11 -28.77 6.72
C VAL A 28 -0.08 -28.37 7.77
N GLY A 29 1.12 -28.01 7.32
CA GLY A 29 2.18 -27.49 8.18
C GLY A 29 2.92 -26.32 7.53
N ALA A 30 3.50 -25.45 8.37
CA ALA A 30 4.39 -24.40 7.91
C ALA A 30 5.86 -24.85 7.98
N ILE A 31 6.70 -24.40 7.05
CA ILE A 31 8.16 -24.59 7.14
C ILE A 31 8.67 -24.08 8.51
N GLY A 32 9.54 -24.86 9.15
CA GLY A 32 10.07 -24.60 10.49
C GLY A 32 9.10 -24.95 11.63
N GLY A 33 7.81 -25.07 11.34
CA GLY A 33 6.77 -25.41 12.31
C GLY A 33 6.73 -26.90 12.70
N SER A 34 5.60 -27.34 13.24
CA SER A 34 5.35 -28.74 13.59
C SER A 34 3.93 -29.17 13.27
N VAL A 35 3.73 -30.45 13.01
CA VAL A 35 2.42 -31.07 12.81
C VAL A 35 2.26 -32.30 13.71
N ILE A 36 1.02 -32.59 14.09
CA ILE A 36 0.67 -33.81 14.83
C ILE A 36 -0.18 -34.67 13.93
N PHE A 37 0.24 -35.91 13.72
CA PHE A 37 -0.53 -36.98 13.10
C PHE A 37 -1.32 -37.67 14.22
N PRO A 38 -2.63 -37.42 14.34
CA PRO A 38 -3.40 -38.00 15.43
C PRO A 38 -3.42 -39.53 15.34
N LEU A 39 -3.54 -40.22 16.46
CA LEU A 39 -3.78 -41.66 16.44
C LEU A 39 -4.74 -42.02 17.55
N ASN A 40 -5.84 -42.64 17.17
CA ASN A 40 -6.82 -43.19 18.10
C ASN A 40 -6.72 -44.71 18.02
N LEU A 41 -6.24 -45.33 19.09
CA LEU A 41 -6.19 -46.78 19.18
C LEU A 41 -7.59 -47.30 19.52
N SER A 42 -8.14 -48.13 18.62
CA SER A 42 -9.40 -48.85 18.86
C SER A 42 -9.18 -50.28 19.36
N VAL A 43 -7.93 -50.69 19.58
CA VAL A 43 -7.52 -52.05 19.93
C VAL A 43 -6.84 -52.05 21.29
N ASN A 44 -7.22 -52.99 22.16
CA ASN A 44 -6.73 -53.08 23.54
C ASN A 44 -5.31 -53.66 23.66
N LEU A 45 -4.92 -54.56 22.75
CA LEU A 45 -3.61 -55.22 22.73
C LEU A 45 -2.88 -54.81 21.45
N VAL A 46 -1.89 -53.91 21.58
CA VAL A 46 -1.07 -53.46 20.45
C VAL A 46 0.35 -54.00 20.62
N ASP A 47 0.81 -54.77 19.65
CA ASP A 47 2.15 -55.38 19.69
C ASP A 47 3.21 -54.41 19.14
N SER A 48 2.90 -53.73 18.04
CA SER A 48 3.77 -52.70 17.48
C SER A 48 3.00 -51.68 16.64
N ILE A 49 3.58 -50.47 16.54
CA ILE A 49 3.08 -49.37 15.72
C ILE A 49 4.23 -48.91 14.82
N ILE A 50 3.97 -48.87 13.52
CA ILE A 50 4.98 -48.52 12.52
C ILE A 50 4.47 -47.30 11.74
N TRP A 51 5.21 -46.19 11.83
CA TRP A 51 5.00 -45.03 10.99
C TRP A 51 5.89 -45.13 9.75
N VAL A 52 5.28 -45.00 8.58
CA VAL A 52 5.93 -45.06 7.25
C VAL A 52 5.72 -43.72 6.56
N PHE A 53 6.80 -43.13 6.04
CA PHE A 53 6.74 -41.96 5.17
C PHE A 53 7.05 -42.37 3.73
N ASN A 54 6.07 -42.17 2.84
CA ASN A 54 6.00 -42.68 1.48
C ASN A 54 6.17 -44.20 1.41
N SER A 55 7.41 -44.69 1.46
CA SER A 55 7.74 -46.13 1.45
C SER A 55 8.86 -46.48 2.42
N THR A 56 9.32 -45.53 3.24
CA THR A 56 10.41 -45.74 4.20
C THR A 56 9.86 -45.69 5.61
N THR A 57 10.21 -46.68 6.43
CA THR A 57 9.90 -46.67 7.86
C THR A 57 10.52 -45.44 8.51
N LEU A 58 9.68 -44.63 9.15
CA LEU A 58 10.06 -43.42 9.87
C LEU A 58 10.34 -43.74 11.35
N VAL A 59 9.39 -44.41 12.01
CA VAL A 59 9.47 -44.82 13.41
C VAL A 59 8.82 -46.18 13.62
N THR A 60 9.44 -47.01 14.44
CA THR A 60 8.84 -48.22 15.00
C THR A 60 8.68 -48.05 16.52
N ILE A 61 7.49 -48.35 17.02
CA ILE A 61 7.16 -48.25 18.45
C ILE A 61 6.71 -49.62 18.92
N GLN A 62 7.31 -50.08 20.01
CA GLN A 62 6.80 -51.19 20.80
C GLN A 62 6.16 -50.62 22.07
N PRO A 63 4.83 -50.73 22.22
CA PRO A 63 4.10 -50.23 23.37
C PRO A 63 4.65 -50.72 24.72
N LYS A 64 4.42 -49.91 25.75
CA LYS A 64 4.80 -50.24 27.13
C LYS A 64 4.09 -51.53 27.55
N THR A 65 4.85 -52.54 27.96
CA THR A 65 4.34 -53.79 28.57
C THR A 65 4.63 -53.81 30.07
N ALA A 66 3.94 -54.65 30.83
CA ALA A 66 4.14 -54.75 32.29
C ALA A 66 5.64 -54.90 32.65
N GLY A 67 6.20 -53.88 33.32
CA GLY A 67 7.60 -53.85 33.75
C GLY A 67 8.64 -53.30 32.75
N LYS A 68 8.26 -52.95 31.52
CA LYS A 68 9.20 -52.39 30.50
C LYS A 68 8.71 -51.03 29.99
N LYS A 69 9.63 -50.09 29.76
CA LYS A 69 9.31 -48.82 29.06
C LYS A 69 9.01 -49.11 27.59
N ALA A 70 8.20 -48.25 26.96
CA ALA A 70 7.98 -48.32 25.53
C ALA A 70 9.32 -48.15 24.79
N LEU A 71 9.55 -48.96 23.76
CA LEU A 71 10.73 -48.85 22.90
C LEU A 71 10.34 -48.06 21.65
N VAL A 72 11.08 -46.99 21.36
CA VAL A 72 10.87 -46.15 20.19
C VAL A 72 12.16 -46.13 19.38
N ILE A 73 12.08 -46.55 18.12
CA ILE A 73 13.21 -46.61 17.19
C ILE A 73 12.91 -45.67 16.03
N VAL A 74 13.69 -44.61 15.87
CA VAL A 74 13.63 -43.71 14.72
C VAL A 74 14.65 -44.16 13.69
N THR A 75 14.21 -44.51 12.48
CA THR A 75 15.07 -45.16 11.47
C THR A 75 16.20 -44.25 10.99
N GLN A 76 15.94 -42.95 10.84
CA GLN A 76 16.89 -42.00 10.26
C GLN A 76 17.36 -40.99 11.30
N LYS A 77 18.69 -40.84 11.44
CA LYS A 77 19.31 -39.93 12.41
C LYS A 77 18.79 -38.49 12.30
N ARG A 78 18.55 -37.99 11.08
CA ARG A 78 18.02 -36.63 10.82
C ARG A 78 16.65 -36.37 11.47
N ASN A 79 15.89 -37.40 11.80
CA ASN A 79 14.55 -37.30 12.37
C ASN A 79 14.52 -37.52 13.89
N LEU A 80 15.61 -37.98 14.52
CA LEU A 80 15.68 -38.28 15.96
C LEU A 80 15.22 -37.11 16.83
N GLU A 81 15.67 -35.90 16.52
CA GLU A 81 15.33 -34.70 17.29
C GLU A 81 14.05 -34.01 16.81
N ARG A 82 13.46 -34.47 15.70
CA ARG A 82 12.28 -33.87 15.07
C ARG A 82 11.01 -34.58 15.46
N VAL A 83 11.12 -35.88 15.75
CA VAL A 83 10.00 -36.75 16.10
C VAL A 83 9.82 -36.78 17.62
N ASN A 84 8.58 -36.61 18.07
CA ASN A 84 8.19 -36.77 19.47
C ASN A 84 6.74 -37.30 19.59
N PHE A 85 6.36 -37.74 20.79
CA PHE A 85 5.05 -38.28 21.14
C PHE A 85 4.52 -37.50 22.37
N PRO A 86 3.80 -36.39 22.16
CA PRO A 86 3.53 -35.40 23.21
C PRO A 86 2.48 -35.79 24.27
N HIS A 87 1.82 -36.94 24.14
CA HIS A 87 0.76 -37.41 25.05
C HIS A 87 0.90 -38.92 25.31
N GLU A 88 0.15 -39.48 26.28
CA GLU A 88 0.16 -40.93 26.59
C GLU A 88 -0.35 -41.85 25.45
N GLY A 89 -0.62 -41.29 24.26
CA GLY A 89 -0.91 -42.03 23.05
C GLY A 89 0.32 -42.15 22.12
N TYR A 90 0.06 -42.62 20.90
CA TYR A 90 1.10 -42.81 19.88
C TYR A 90 0.92 -41.88 18.68
N SER A 91 0.24 -40.75 18.89
CA SER A 91 0.16 -39.65 17.92
C SER A 91 1.55 -39.10 17.66
N LEU A 92 1.97 -39.14 16.40
CA LEU A 92 3.30 -38.70 15.99
C LEU A 92 3.32 -37.16 15.87
N LYS A 93 4.26 -36.50 16.55
CA LYS A 93 4.58 -35.09 16.29
C LYS A 93 5.87 -35.00 15.47
N LEU A 94 5.81 -34.33 14.33
CA LEU A 94 6.97 -34.02 13.50
C LEU A 94 7.24 -32.51 13.55
N SER A 95 8.43 -32.13 13.98
CA SER A 95 8.85 -30.74 14.20
C SER A 95 9.94 -30.29 13.22
N ARG A 96 10.14 -28.97 13.12
CA ARG A 96 11.07 -28.34 12.19
C ARG A 96 10.81 -28.80 10.76
N LEU A 97 9.56 -28.66 10.31
CA LEU A 97 9.11 -29.11 9.00
C LEU A 97 9.89 -28.43 7.87
N LYS A 98 10.10 -29.17 6.80
CA LYS A 98 10.75 -28.79 5.55
C LYS A 98 9.81 -29.11 4.41
N LYS A 99 9.97 -28.43 3.26
CA LYS A 99 9.13 -28.66 2.07
C LYS A 99 9.10 -30.13 1.65
N ASN A 100 10.24 -30.83 1.75
CA ASN A 100 10.39 -32.25 1.40
C ASN A 100 9.82 -33.25 2.41
N ASP A 101 9.29 -32.80 3.55
CA ASP A 101 8.50 -33.67 4.43
C ASP A 101 7.05 -33.79 3.94
N SER A 102 6.64 -33.04 2.91
CA SER A 102 5.34 -33.21 2.26
C SER A 102 5.25 -34.60 1.61
N GLY A 103 4.09 -35.24 1.71
CA GLY A 103 3.85 -36.57 1.15
C GLY A 103 2.92 -37.41 2.01
N ILE A 104 2.91 -38.72 1.72
CA ILE A 104 2.01 -39.66 2.37
C ILE A 104 2.67 -40.25 3.62
N TYR A 105 1.97 -40.17 4.74
CA TYR A 105 2.34 -40.83 5.99
C TYR A 105 1.30 -41.89 6.29
N ARG A 106 1.75 -43.14 6.42
CA ARG A 106 0.92 -44.26 6.84
C ARG A 106 1.34 -44.73 8.22
N VAL A 107 0.37 -45.04 9.06
CA VAL A 107 0.60 -45.76 10.32
C VAL A 107 0.00 -47.15 10.20
N GLU A 108 0.76 -48.15 10.61
CA GLU A 108 0.39 -49.56 10.62
C GLU A 108 0.42 -50.04 12.07
N ILE A 109 -0.71 -50.56 12.56
CA ILE A 109 -0.90 -51.00 13.94
C ILE A 109 -1.06 -52.52 13.91
N HIS A 110 -0.07 -53.22 14.45
CA HIS A 110 -0.07 -54.67 14.53
C HIS A 110 -0.58 -55.13 15.90
N SER A 111 -1.43 -56.14 15.87
CA SER A 111 -1.99 -56.78 17.05
C SER A 111 -2.14 -58.27 16.79
N SER A 112 -1.76 -59.08 17.77
CA SER A 112 -1.96 -60.52 17.82
C SER A 112 -3.44 -60.92 17.81
N THR A 113 -4.34 -59.98 18.11
CA THR A 113 -5.80 -60.20 18.03
C THR A 113 -6.37 -59.97 16.63
N LEU A 114 -5.59 -59.39 15.71
CA LEU A 114 -5.99 -59.09 14.34
C LEU A 114 -5.17 -59.92 13.34
N GLN A 115 -5.82 -60.36 12.26
CA GLN A 115 -5.13 -61.09 11.20
C GLN A 115 -4.31 -60.16 10.30
N ASP A 116 -4.84 -58.96 10.03
CA ASP A 116 -4.19 -57.92 9.24
C ASP A 116 -3.96 -56.66 10.10
N PRO A 117 -2.89 -55.88 9.83
CA PRO A 117 -2.65 -54.63 10.56
C PRO A 117 -3.73 -53.60 10.25
N LEU A 118 -4.14 -52.84 11.26
CA LEU A 118 -4.97 -51.66 11.05
C LEU A 118 -4.10 -50.56 10.46
N THR A 119 -4.56 -49.97 9.37
CA THR A 119 -3.83 -48.91 8.67
C THR A 119 -4.60 -47.59 8.67
N GLN A 120 -3.87 -46.48 8.75
CA GLN A 120 -4.42 -45.16 8.56
C GLN A 120 -3.42 -44.28 7.79
N GLU A 121 -3.92 -43.53 6.81
CA GLU A 121 -3.10 -42.68 5.95
C GLU A 121 -3.38 -41.18 6.14
N TYR A 122 -2.33 -40.40 5.93
CA TYR A 122 -2.30 -38.95 5.99
C TYR A 122 -1.56 -38.39 4.79
N GLU A 123 -2.03 -37.26 4.27
CA GLU A 123 -1.34 -36.48 3.25
C GLU A 123 -0.90 -35.15 3.88
N LEU A 124 0.40 -34.98 4.08
CA LEU A 124 0.96 -33.73 4.61
C LEU A 124 1.36 -32.81 3.46
N HIS A 125 0.86 -31.57 3.47
CA HIS A 125 1.38 -30.48 2.66
C HIS A 125 2.09 -29.45 3.54
N VAL A 126 3.35 -29.17 3.22
CA VAL A 126 4.14 -28.14 3.90
C VAL A 126 4.22 -26.89 3.04
N TYR A 127 3.80 -25.75 3.61
CA TYR A 127 3.76 -24.45 2.93
C TYR A 127 4.76 -23.46 3.52
N GLU A 128 5.15 -22.50 2.69
CA GLU A 128 5.88 -21.30 3.10
C GLU A 128 4.91 -20.17 3.43
N TYR A 129 5.31 -19.28 4.33
CA TYR A 129 4.55 -18.07 4.61
C TYR A 129 4.60 -17.13 3.41
N LEU A 130 3.43 -16.64 3.00
CA LEU A 130 3.35 -15.76 1.85
C LEU A 130 4.03 -14.41 2.11
N SER A 131 4.90 -14.05 1.17
CA SER A 131 5.44 -12.70 1.06
C SER A 131 4.35 -11.71 0.64
N LYS A 132 4.69 -10.42 0.57
CA LYS A 132 3.72 -9.41 0.16
C LYS A 132 3.43 -9.54 -1.35
N PRO A 133 2.17 -9.69 -1.78
CA PRO A 133 1.87 -9.81 -3.20
C PRO A 133 2.16 -8.51 -3.96
N LYS A 134 2.56 -8.65 -5.22
CA LYS A 134 2.79 -7.54 -6.15
C LYS A 134 1.59 -7.34 -7.05
N VAL A 135 1.28 -6.07 -7.30
CA VAL A 135 0.20 -5.66 -8.20
C VAL A 135 0.80 -4.99 -9.42
N VAL A 136 0.44 -5.50 -10.60
CA VAL A 136 0.79 -4.94 -11.89
C VAL A 136 -0.45 -4.29 -12.50
N ILE A 137 -0.27 -3.08 -13.03
CA ILE A 137 -1.33 -2.33 -13.70
C ILE A 137 -1.26 -2.67 -15.19
N GLY A 138 -2.37 -3.14 -15.74
CA GLY A 138 -2.51 -3.44 -17.17
C GLY A 138 -2.61 -2.18 -18.02
N LEU A 139 -2.68 -2.39 -19.34
CA LEU A 139 -2.87 -1.29 -20.29
C LEU A 139 -4.11 -0.49 -19.94
N GLN A 140 -3.95 0.83 -19.95
CA GLN A 140 -5.00 1.78 -19.63
C GLN A 140 -5.65 2.28 -20.92
N GLU A 141 -6.98 2.19 -20.98
CA GLU A 141 -7.78 2.79 -22.04
C GLU A 141 -8.65 3.89 -21.45
N ASN A 142 -8.71 5.03 -22.12
CA ASN A 142 -9.68 6.08 -21.79
C ASN A 142 -10.79 6.09 -22.84
N LYS A 143 -12.00 5.68 -22.42
CA LYS A 143 -13.20 5.68 -23.26
C LYS A 143 -14.17 6.71 -22.72
N ASN A 144 -14.29 7.85 -23.41
CA ASN A 144 -15.25 8.92 -23.09
C ASN A 144 -15.16 9.38 -21.62
N GLY A 145 -13.95 9.60 -21.10
CA GLY A 145 -13.73 10.01 -19.70
C GLY A 145 -13.83 8.88 -18.68
N THR A 146 -13.95 7.63 -19.14
CA THR A 146 -13.91 6.43 -18.30
C THR A 146 -12.55 5.76 -18.46
N CYS A 147 -11.83 5.65 -17.36
CA CYS A 147 -10.58 4.92 -17.25
C CYS A 147 -10.89 3.43 -17.10
N VAL A 148 -10.42 2.62 -18.06
CA VAL A 148 -10.56 1.16 -18.05
C VAL A 148 -9.17 0.54 -18.00
N THR A 149 -8.92 -0.31 -17.01
CA THR A 149 -7.65 -1.05 -16.85
C THR A 149 -7.90 -2.32 -16.05
N ASN A 150 -6.93 -3.24 -16.05
CA ASN A 150 -6.97 -4.45 -15.23
C ASN A 150 -5.82 -4.42 -14.22
N LEU A 151 -6.12 -4.68 -12.95
CA LEU A 151 -5.10 -4.92 -11.94
C LEU A 151 -4.82 -6.42 -11.86
N THR A 152 -3.56 -6.82 -11.98
CA THR A 152 -3.16 -8.22 -11.84
C THR A 152 -2.33 -8.39 -10.58
N CYS A 153 -2.80 -9.25 -9.69
CA CYS A 153 -2.11 -9.62 -8.48
C CYS A 153 -1.34 -10.92 -8.67
N SER A 154 -0.09 -10.94 -8.22
CA SER A 154 0.78 -12.10 -8.32
C SER A 154 1.77 -12.14 -7.16
N MET A 155 2.19 -13.36 -6.81
CA MET A 155 3.32 -13.56 -5.92
C MET A 155 4.63 -13.50 -6.69
N GLU A 156 5.74 -13.18 -6.01
CA GLU A 156 7.04 -13.01 -6.64
C GLU A 156 7.70 -14.34 -7.02
N HIS A 157 7.45 -15.43 -6.28
CA HIS A 157 8.22 -16.67 -6.40
C HIS A 157 7.40 -17.88 -6.87
N GLY A 158 6.27 -17.68 -7.56
CA GLY A 158 5.49 -18.78 -8.14
C GLY A 158 4.98 -19.79 -7.09
N GLU A 159 4.60 -19.29 -5.92
CA GLU A 159 4.14 -20.08 -4.78
C GLU A 159 2.88 -20.93 -5.13
N GLU A 160 2.89 -22.19 -4.68
CA GLU A 160 1.82 -23.17 -4.94
C GLU A 160 0.57 -22.93 -4.06
N ASP A 161 -0.59 -23.36 -4.58
CA ASP A 161 -1.91 -23.32 -3.90
C ASP A 161 -2.29 -21.93 -3.33
N VAL A 162 -1.85 -20.88 -4.01
CA VAL A 162 -2.21 -19.50 -3.68
C VAL A 162 -3.55 -19.15 -4.30
N THR A 163 -4.44 -18.65 -3.45
CA THR A 163 -5.73 -18.09 -3.83
C THR A 163 -5.66 -16.58 -3.76
N TYR A 164 -6.24 -15.91 -4.76
CA TYR A 164 -6.25 -14.45 -4.83
C TYR A 164 -7.66 -13.91 -4.67
N SER A 165 -7.77 -12.77 -4.00
CA SER A 165 -8.99 -12.00 -3.89
C SER A 165 -8.66 -10.52 -3.82
N TRP A 166 -9.66 -9.69 -4.07
CA TRP A 166 -9.54 -8.25 -4.03
C TRP A 166 -10.59 -7.67 -3.11
N LYS A 167 -10.18 -6.65 -2.36
CA LYS A 167 -11.07 -5.79 -1.60
C LYS A 167 -11.10 -4.42 -2.26
N SER A 168 -12.29 -4.01 -2.68
CA SER A 168 -12.56 -2.67 -3.21
C SER A 168 -13.28 -1.90 -2.10
N LEU A 169 -12.63 -0.85 -1.60
CA LEU A 169 -13.19 0.03 -0.58
C LEU A 169 -13.68 1.30 -1.26
N ASP A 170 -14.98 1.57 -1.13
CA ASP A 170 -15.59 2.86 -1.39
C ASP A 170 -16.26 3.39 -0.11
N GLN A 171 -16.81 4.62 -0.12
CA GLN A 171 -17.42 5.24 1.07
C GLN A 171 -18.73 4.58 1.56
N THR A 172 -19.32 3.68 0.77
CA THR A 172 -20.69 3.17 0.91
C THR A 172 -20.80 1.64 0.89
N THR A 173 -19.88 0.93 0.25
CA THR A 173 -19.89 -0.51 -0.02
C THR A 173 -18.47 -1.08 -0.04
N ASN A 174 -18.29 -2.21 0.65
CA ASN A 174 -17.09 -3.02 0.56
C ASN A 174 -17.38 -4.20 -0.36
N GLU A 175 -16.88 -4.15 -1.59
CA GLU A 175 -17.03 -5.24 -2.55
C GLU A 175 -15.81 -6.16 -2.52
N SER A 176 -16.06 -7.47 -2.62
CA SER A 176 -15.00 -8.48 -2.71
C SER A 176 -15.06 -9.19 -4.05
N HIS A 177 -13.94 -9.24 -4.76
CA HIS A 177 -13.81 -9.97 -6.03
C HIS A 177 -12.85 -11.15 -5.87
N ARG A 178 -13.17 -12.31 -6.46
CA ARG A 178 -12.30 -13.49 -6.43
C ARG A 178 -11.51 -13.61 -7.73
N GLY A 179 -10.25 -14.00 -7.61
CA GLY A 179 -9.33 -14.14 -8.73
C GLY A 179 -8.13 -13.20 -8.61
N SER A 180 -7.11 -13.46 -9.43
CA SER A 180 -5.88 -12.66 -9.48
C SER A 180 -6.06 -11.35 -10.24
N ILE A 181 -7.00 -11.29 -11.17
CA ILE A 181 -7.23 -10.13 -12.04
C ILE A 181 -8.50 -9.41 -11.60
N LEU A 182 -8.40 -8.10 -11.36
CA LEU A 182 -9.52 -7.21 -11.07
C LEU A 182 -9.70 -6.21 -12.22
N PRO A 183 -10.80 -6.30 -12.99
CA PRO A 183 -11.13 -5.30 -13.99
C PRO A 183 -11.66 -4.02 -13.33
N ILE A 184 -11.08 -2.88 -13.70
CA ILE A 184 -11.42 -1.55 -13.20
C ILE A 184 -12.09 -0.75 -14.31
N SER A 185 -13.21 -0.13 -13.96
CA SER A 185 -13.90 0.87 -14.78
C SER A 185 -14.26 2.06 -13.88
N TRP A 186 -13.48 3.13 -13.98
CA TRP A 186 -13.54 4.27 -13.08
C TRP A 186 -13.73 5.59 -13.83
N ARG A 187 -14.50 6.50 -13.22
CA ARG A 187 -14.73 7.87 -13.68
C ARG A 187 -14.41 8.82 -12.54
N TRP A 188 -13.94 10.02 -12.87
CA TRP A 188 -13.68 11.10 -11.91
C TRP A 188 -14.92 11.54 -11.11
N GLU A 189 -16.13 11.27 -11.60
CA GLU A 189 -17.40 11.51 -10.89
C GLU A 189 -17.63 10.55 -9.71
N LYS A 190 -16.91 9.42 -9.65
CA LYS A 190 -17.02 8.44 -8.57
C LYS A 190 -16.10 8.80 -7.41
N SER A 191 -16.51 8.42 -6.20
CA SER A 191 -15.73 8.55 -4.97
C SER A 191 -14.37 7.86 -5.05
N ASP A 192 -13.47 8.23 -4.14
CA ASP A 192 -12.12 7.69 -4.03
C ASP A 192 -12.15 6.20 -3.71
N MET A 193 -11.93 5.38 -4.75
CA MET A 193 -11.87 3.93 -4.60
C MET A 193 -10.44 3.50 -4.27
N THR A 194 -10.33 2.60 -3.29
CA THR A 194 -9.07 1.95 -2.92
C THR A 194 -9.16 0.46 -3.18
N PHE A 195 -8.17 -0.08 -3.89
CA PHE A 195 -8.07 -1.51 -4.20
C PHE A 195 -6.95 -2.14 -3.40
N ILE A 196 -7.22 -3.31 -2.80
CA ILE A 196 -6.23 -4.08 -2.06
C ILE A 196 -6.33 -5.53 -2.53
N CYS A 197 -5.24 -6.09 -3.04
CA CYS A 197 -5.18 -7.53 -3.31
C CYS A 197 -4.84 -8.27 -2.02
N MET A 198 -5.49 -9.41 -1.81
CA MET A 198 -5.18 -10.41 -0.79
C MET A 198 -4.79 -11.72 -1.46
N ALA A 199 -3.61 -12.24 -1.11
CA ALA A 199 -3.14 -13.55 -1.49
C ALA A 199 -3.11 -14.46 -0.25
N SER A 200 -3.68 -15.66 -0.35
CA SER A 200 -3.78 -16.60 0.76
C SER A 200 -3.45 -18.03 0.36
N ASN A 201 -2.72 -18.72 1.23
CA ASN A 201 -2.53 -20.17 1.21
C ASN A 201 -3.09 -20.78 2.53
N PRO A 202 -3.09 -22.10 2.71
CA PRO A 202 -3.69 -22.74 3.89
C PRO A 202 -3.12 -22.30 5.26
N ILE A 203 -1.93 -21.69 5.30
CA ILE A 203 -1.26 -21.30 6.56
C ILE A 203 -1.16 -19.78 6.77
N SER A 204 -1.34 -18.98 5.72
CA SER A 204 -1.03 -17.55 5.74
C SER A 204 -1.82 -16.76 4.71
N SER A 205 -2.03 -15.49 5.01
CA SER A 205 -2.66 -14.52 4.12
C SER A 205 -1.91 -13.19 4.21
N ASN A 206 -1.67 -12.56 3.07
CA ASN A 206 -0.95 -11.30 2.99
C ASN A 206 -1.59 -10.38 1.95
N SER A 207 -1.38 -9.08 2.10
CA SER A 207 -2.07 -8.05 1.31
C SER A 207 -1.10 -7.10 0.63
N SER A 208 -1.48 -6.63 -0.56
CA SER A 208 -0.72 -5.61 -1.29
C SER A 208 -0.75 -4.27 -0.56
N ASN A 209 0.09 -3.33 -1.03
CA ASN A 209 -0.17 -1.92 -0.71
C ASN A 209 -1.53 -1.48 -1.28
N PRO A 210 -2.21 -0.52 -0.66
CA PRO A 210 -3.42 0.06 -1.22
C PRO A 210 -3.10 0.78 -2.53
N ILE A 211 -3.96 0.59 -3.53
CA ILE A 211 -3.90 1.27 -4.82
C ILE A 211 -5.09 2.21 -4.94
N PHE A 212 -4.83 3.49 -5.16
CA PHE A 212 -5.86 4.53 -5.27
C PHE A 212 -6.26 4.75 -6.73
N ALA A 213 -7.56 4.81 -6.99
CA ALA A 213 -8.10 5.02 -8.35
C ALA A 213 -7.62 6.32 -9.00
N GLN A 214 -7.44 7.40 -8.24
CA GLN A 214 -6.93 8.67 -8.75
C GLN A 214 -5.51 8.54 -9.32
N ASN A 215 -4.62 7.86 -8.59
CA ASN A 215 -3.23 7.63 -9.02
C ASN A 215 -3.16 6.68 -10.22
N LEU A 216 -4.11 5.74 -10.34
CA LEU A 216 -4.23 4.85 -11.49
C LEU A 216 -4.67 5.61 -12.75
N CYS A 217 -5.53 6.62 -12.59
CA CYS A 217 -6.29 7.25 -13.67
C CYS A 217 -6.05 8.76 -13.82
N GLU A 218 -4.82 9.21 -13.52
CA GLU A 218 -4.43 10.62 -13.52
C GLU A 218 -4.71 11.34 -14.87
N GLY A 219 -4.62 10.63 -16.00
CA GLY A 219 -4.91 11.16 -17.34
C GLY A 219 -6.39 11.19 -17.76
N ALA A 220 -7.31 10.66 -16.94
CA ALA A 220 -8.75 10.63 -17.25
C ALA A 220 -9.52 11.83 -16.68
N ALA A 221 -8.95 12.56 -15.72
CA ALA A 221 -9.44 13.87 -15.30
C ALA A 221 -9.11 14.86 -16.43
N GLY A 222 -10.12 15.40 -17.10
CA GLY A 222 -9.95 16.33 -18.21
C GLY A 222 -9.09 17.53 -17.84
N GLY A 223 -7.79 17.46 -18.16
CA GLY A 223 -6.76 18.45 -17.85
C GLY A 223 -6.83 19.73 -18.69
N GLN A 224 -8.02 20.27 -18.93
CA GLN A 224 -8.19 21.59 -19.58
C GLN A 224 -8.92 22.62 -18.73
N ALA A 225 -9.61 22.22 -17.65
CA ALA A 225 -10.34 23.15 -16.79
C ALA A 225 -9.44 24.24 -16.12
N PRO A 226 -8.27 23.93 -15.52
CA PRO A 226 -7.52 24.96 -14.81
C PRO A 226 -6.85 25.97 -15.75
N TYR A 227 -6.37 25.52 -16.92
CA TYR A 227 -5.74 26.40 -17.91
C TYR A 227 -6.75 27.33 -18.57
N VAL A 228 -7.94 26.82 -18.92
CA VAL A 228 -9.02 27.65 -19.49
C VAL A 228 -9.47 28.72 -18.49
N VAL A 229 -9.66 28.36 -17.21
CA VAL A 229 -10.00 29.33 -16.16
C VAL A 229 -8.89 30.38 -15.98
N LEU A 230 -7.62 29.97 -15.98
CA LEU A 230 -6.49 30.89 -15.89
C LEU A 230 -6.41 31.85 -17.08
N TYR A 231 -6.60 31.36 -18.31
CA TYR A 231 -6.61 32.20 -19.52
C TYR A 231 -7.79 33.18 -19.52
N VAL A 232 -8.97 32.75 -19.06
CA VAL A 232 -10.14 33.63 -18.93
C VAL A 232 -9.88 34.74 -17.91
N LEU A 233 -9.32 34.40 -16.74
CA LEU A 233 -8.95 35.39 -15.72
C LEU A 233 -7.89 36.37 -16.25
N LEU A 234 -6.82 35.87 -16.87
CA LEU A 234 -5.76 36.71 -17.43
C LEU A 234 -6.29 37.65 -18.52
N SER A 235 -7.15 37.14 -19.40
CA SER A 235 -7.82 37.95 -20.43
C SER A 235 -8.70 39.03 -19.82
N PHE A 236 -9.43 38.72 -18.76
CA PHE A 236 -10.28 39.69 -18.05
C PHE A 236 -9.44 40.81 -17.41
N PHE A 237 -8.36 40.46 -16.71
CA PHE A 237 -7.45 41.46 -16.12
C PHE A 237 -6.82 42.38 -17.17
N LEU A 238 -6.38 41.83 -18.30
CA LEU A 238 -5.84 42.62 -19.40
C LEU A 238 -6.87 43.60 -19.96
N LEU A 239 -8.11 43.16 -20.20
CA LEU A 239 -9.20 44.02 -20.68
C LEU A 239 -9.53 45.14 -19.68
N CYS A 240 -9.60 44.83 -18.39
CA CYS A 240 -9.82 45.85 -17.35
C CYS A 240 -8.69 46.88 -17.30
N SER A 241 -7.43 46.44 -17.41
CA SER A 241 -6.27 47.34 -17.41
C SER A 241 -6.27 48.30 -18.62
N LEU A 242 -6.58 47.79 -19.82
CA LEU A 242 -6.72 48.58 -21.04
C LEU A 242 -7.84 49.62 -20.91
N ALA A 243 -9.00 49.23 -20.37
CA ALA A 243 -10.11 50.15 -20.12
C ALA A 243 -9.72 51.26 -19.14
N LEU A 244 -9.02 50.95 -18.06
CA LEU A 244 -8.54 51.95 -17.09
C LEU A 244 -7.56 52.94 -17.71
N VAL A 245 -6.61 52.46 -18.54
CA VAL A 245 -5.67 53.33 -19.25
C VAL A 245 -6.40 54.27 -20.20
N LEU A 246 -7.41 53.77 -20.93
CA LEU A 246 -8.24 54.61 -21.82
C LEU A 246 -9.03 55.67 -21.03
N ILE A 247 -9.61 55.30 -19.88
CA ILE A 247 -10.32 56.25 -19.01
C ILE A 247 -9.37 57.33 -18.50
N ILE A 248 -8.19 56.95 -18.00
CA ILE A 248 -7.17 57.91 -17.54
C ILE A 248 -6.72 58.82 -18.69
N PHE A 249 -6.53 58.27 -19.88
CA PHE A 249 -6.16 59.06 -21.07
C PHE A 249 -7.25 60.06 -21.46
N ILE A 250 -8.53 59.67 -21.39
CA ILE A 250 -9.67 60.57 -21.65
C ILE A 250 -9.69 61.69 -20.61
N ILE A 251 -9.56 61.37 -19.32
CA ILE A 251 -9.53 62.37 -18.23
C ILE A 251 -8.35 63.33 -18.42
N GLN A 252 -7.15 62.82 -18.73
CA GLN A 252 -5.98 63.66 -19.00
C GLN A 252 -6.18 64.55 -20.22
N ARG A 253 -6.85 64.05 -21.27
CA ARG A 253 -7.16 64.81 -22.48
C ARG A 253 -8.16 65.93 -22.19
N GLU A 254 -9.17 65.68 -21.37
CA GLU A 254 -10.14 66.72 -20.94
C GLU A 254 -9.48 67.78 -20.07
N ARG A 255 -8.70 67.38 -19.05
CA ARG A 255 -7.93 68.32 -18.23
C ARG A 255 -6.94 69.15 -19.04
N LYS A 256 -6.32 68.56 -20.07
CA LYS A 256 -5.42 69.30 -20.97
C LYS A 256 -6.18 70.30 -21.85
N LYS A 257 -7.42 70.02 -22.23
CA LYS A 257 -8.27 70.98 -22.96
C LYS A 257 -8.65 72.16 -22.06
N GLU A 258 -9.05 71.90 -20.81
CA GLU A 258 -9.38 72.95 -19.83
C GLU A 258 -8.18 73.89 -19.59
N ILE A 259 -6.97 73.34 -19.40
CA ILE A 259 -5.73 74.15 -19.21
C ILE A 259 -5.40 74.99 -20.45
N ILE A 260 -5.66 74.48 -21.66
CA ILE A 260 -5.42 75.22 -22.91
C ILE A 260 -6.45 76.34 -23.11
N GLU A 261 -7.67 76.14 -22.65
CA GLU A 261 -8.76 77.12 -22.73
C GLU A 261 -8.56 78.26 -21.70
N GLU A 262 -8.18 77.92 -20.46
CA GLU A 262 -7.79 78.88 -19.41
C GLU A 262 -6.56 79.72 -19.84
N LYS A 263 -5.58 79.09 -20.51
CA LYS A 263 -4.41 79.82 -21.05
C LYS A 263 -4.78 80.78 -22.18
N LYS A 264 -5.78 80.46 -23.01
CA LYS A 264 -6.31 81.38 -24.05
C LYS A 264 -7.09 82.56 -23.45
N GLU A 265 -7.77 82.34 -22.33
CA GLU A 265 -8.50 83.39 -21.61
C GLU A 265 -7.52 84.39 -20.95
N LEU A 266 -6.43 83.91 -20.36
CA LEU A 266 -5.37 84.73 -19.75
C LEU A 266 -4.64 85.61 -20.79
N ASP A 267 -4.29 85.07 -21.96
CA ASP A 267 -3.64 85.83 -23.05
C ASP A 267 -4.56 86.91 -23.67
N THR A 268 -5.88 86.74 -23.56
CA THR A 268 -6.86 87.73 -24.05
C THR A 268 -6.99 88.91 -23.07
N HIS A 269 -6.88 88.65 -21.76
CA HIS A 269 -6.98 89.68 -20.72
C HIS A 269 -5.74 90.58 -20.61
N GLN A 270 -4.56 90.09 -21.00
CA GLN A 270 -3.31 90.86 -20.99
C GLN A 270 -3.20 91.86 -22.16
N LYS A 271 -4.13 91.84 -23.13
CA LYS A 271 -4.10 92.68 -24.33
C LYS A 271 -4.81 94.04 -24.21
N THR A 272 -5.39 94.36 -23.05
CA THR A 272 -6.18 95.58 -22.83
C THR A 272 -5.73 96.33 -21.57
N LEU A 273 -4.70 97.18 -21.70
CA LEU A 273 -4.51 98.43 -20.94
C LEU A 273 -3.38 99.25 -21.62
N PRO A 274 -3.58 100.52 -22.02
CA PRO A 274 -2.59 101.32 -22.75
C PRO A 274 -1.63 102.09 -21.83
N PHE A 275 -0.34 102.14 -22.18
CA PHE A 275 0.68 103.02 -21.58
C PHE A 275 0.59 104.45 -22.15
N PRO A 276 0.77 105.52 -21.35
CA PRO A 276 0.96 106.89 -21.85
C PRO A 276 2.46 107.20 -22.12
N PRO A 277 2.77 108.25 -22.91
CA PRO A 277 4.09 108.46 -23.50
C PRO A 277 5.07 109.24 -22.61
N ILE A 278 6.36 108.99 -22.82
CA ILE A 278 7.51 109.69 -22.22
C ILE A 278 7.85 110.94 -23.05
N PRO A 279 8.06 112.10 -22.41
CA PRO A 279 8.99 113.11 -22.93
C PRO A 279 10.15 113.42 -21.95
N GLU A 280 11.35 113.54 -22.51
CA GLU A 280 12.58 114.07 -21.88
C GLU A 280 12.52 115.59 -21.70
N GLU A 281 12.88 116.09 -20.51
CA GLU A 281 13.80 117.24 -20.29
C GLU A 281 14.11 117.40 -18.77
N MET A 282 15.38 117.65 -18.42
CA MET A 282 15.92 117.98 -17.07
C MET A 282 15.96 119.52 -16.84
N PRO A 283 16.31 120.10 -15.65
CA PRO A 283 16.82 119.58 -14.35
C PRO A 283 15.96 120.07 -13.13
N GLU A 284 16.20 119.78 -11.83
CA GLU A 284 17.25 120.29 -10.93
C GLU A 284 16.96 119.89 -9.44
N TYR A 285 18.02 119.57 -8.65
CA TYR A 285 18.21 119.46 -7.16
C TYR A 285 17.14 118.76 -6.26
N ASP A 286 17.37 118.13 -5.10
CA ASP A 286 18.50 117.92 -4.19
C ASP A 286 18.15 116.81 -3.13
N THR A 287 19.18 116.17 -2.55
CA THR A 287 19.30 115.65 -1.15
C THR A 287 18.61 114.35 -0.62
N ILE A 288 19.45 113.30 -0.44
CA ILE A 288 19.65 112.33 0.70
C ILE A 288 18.48 111.54 1.34
N SER A 289 18.57 110.19 1.37
CA SER A 289 18.78 109.37 2.60
C SER A 289 18.81 107.85 2.34
N THR A 290 19.83 107.21 2.90
CA THR A 290 20.14 105.77 2.95
C THR A 290 19.26 104.96 3.91
N PHE A 291 18.98 103.68 3.58
CA PHE A 291 19.31 102.56 4.49
C PHE A 291 19.31 101.19 3.77
N ASN A 292 20.41 100.44 3.93
CA ASN A 292 20.60 99.05 3.51
C ASN A 292 20.11 98.08 4.60
N GLY A 293 19.66 96.88 4.21
CA GLY A 293 19.31 95.83 5.18
C GLY A 293 19.20 94.41 4.58
N THR A 294 20.36 93.77 4.54
CA THR A 294 20.80 92.35 4.46
C THR A 294 19.81 91.18 4.71
N ILE A 295 20.14 90.04 4.06
CA ILE A 295 19.65 88.64 4.20
C ILE A 295 19.85 88.08 5.63
N PRO A 296 19.10 87.04 6.06
CA PRO A 296 19.75 85.75 6.44
C PRO A 296 18.99 84.43 6.08
N GLU A 297 19.72 83.33 6.32
CA GLU A 297 19.63 81.90 5.89
C GLU A 297 18.98 80.93 6.94
N GLU A 298 18.91 79.62 6.58
CA GLU A 298 18.59 78.37 7.36
C GLU A 298 17.09 77.99 7.61
N ASN A 299 16.58 76.74 7.66
CA ASN A 299 17.07 75.34 7.83
C ASN A 299 15.95 74.32 7.39
N PRO A 300 16.20 73.00 7.15
CA PRO A 300 15.22 71.96 6.77
C PRO A 300 14.93 70.89 7.86
N ALA A 301 13.77 70.18 7.80
CA ALA A 301 13.57 68.78 8.24
C ALA A 301 12.09 68.35 8.23
N ASN A 302 11.75 67.21 7.61
CA ASN A 302 11.05 66.08 8.27
C ASN A 302 10.90 64.85 7.36
N THR A 303 11.40 63.71 7.83
CA THR A 303 11.29 62.38 7.23
C THR A 303 10.71 61.42 8.28
N ILE A 304 9.77 60.55 7.92
CA ILE A 304 9.28 59.44 8.78
C ILE A 304 9.32 58.14 7.97
N TYR A 305 10.02 57.12 8.49
CA TYR A 305 9.95 55.72 8.06
C TYR A 305 9.30 54.86 9.16
N SER A 306 8.58 53.81 8.76
CA SER A 306 8.07 52.74 9.64
C SER A 306 8.83 51.44 9.37
N THR A 307 9.32 50.79 10.43
CA THR A 307 10.06 49.51 10.39
C THR A 307 9.15 48.40 10.92
N VAL A 308 9.04 47.27 10.21
CA VAL A 308 8.32 46.06 10.66
C VAL A 308 9.32 45.01 11.12
N HIS A 309 9.10 44.49 12.34
CA HIS A 309 9.88 43.42 12.95
C HIS A 309 9.49 42.03 12.40
N ILE A 310 10.49 41.20 12.10
CA ILE A 310 10.36 39.78 11.74
C ILE A 310 10.63 38.94 13.00
N ALA A 311 9.74 38.00 13.33
CA ALA A 311 9.92 37.06 14.44
C ALA A 311 10.89 35.91 14.10
N PRO A 312 11.69 35.38 15.06
CA PRO A 312 12.58 34.26 14.79
C PRO A 312 11.85 32.91 14.81
N LYS A 313 12.30 32.03 13.92
CA LYS A 313 11.87 30.64 13.75
C LYS A 313 12.41 29.75 14.89
N VAL A 314 11.52 29.16 15.68
CA VAL A 314 11.87 28.14 16.68
C VAL A 314 12.10 26.81 15.98
N THR A 315 13.27 26.22 16.23
CA THR A 315 13.66 24.87 15.83
C THR A 315 13.82 24.10 17.13
N GLU A 316 13.11 22.97 17.30
CA GLU A 316 13.39 22.03 18.39
C GLU A 316 13.49 20.58 17.87
N PRO A 317 14.26 19.73 18.58
CA PRO A 317 14.93 18.57 18.03
C PRO A 317 14.28 17.23 18.39
N TYR A 318 14.72 16.19 17.67
CA TYR A 318 14.41 14.78 17.85
C TYR A 318 14.46 14.26 19.28
N SER A 319 13.53 13.36 19.63
CA SER A 319 13.72 12.35 20.68
C SER A 319 13.03 11.02 20.32
N LEU A 320 13.83 9.95 20.29
CA LEU A 320 13.44 8.53 20.33
C LEU A 320 13.22 8.11 21.80
N PRO A 321 12.37 7.11 22.07
CA PRO A 321 12.55 6.27 23.24
C PRO A 321 13.06 4.86 22.88
N MET A 322 14.06 4.43 23.66
CA MET A 322 14.63 3.09 23.71
C MET A 322 13.67 2.04 24.28
N LEU A 323 13.99 0.81 23.87
CA LEU A 323 13.69 -0.51 24.40
C LEU A 323 14.15 -0.73 25.87
N SER A 324 13.28 -1.30 26.71
CA SER A 324 13.52 -2.18 27.89
C SER A 324 12.12 -2.54 28.46
N ASP A 325 11.70 -3.77 28.76
CA ASP A 325 12.28 -4.71 29.71
C ASP A 325 11.86 -6.17 29.44
N THR A 326 12.76 -7.07 29.84
CA THR A 326 12.60 -8.53 29.95
C THR A 326 12.25 -8.88 31.41
N PRO A 327 11.53 -9.99 31.69
CA PRO A 327 11.73 -10.71 32.94
C PRO A 327 12.21 -12.15 32.68
N THR A 328 13.48 -12.36 33.04
CA THR A 328 14.09 -13.48 33.77
C THR A 328 13.40 -14.85 33.77
N ALA A 329 14.11 -15.83 33.22
CA ALA A 329 13.91 -17.26 33.41
C ALA A 329 14.23 -17.70 34.85
N SER A 330 13.38 -18.53 35.45
CA SER A 330 13.72 -19.34 36.62
C SER A 330 13.95 -20.79 36.19
N ILE A 331 15.20 -21.22 36.33
CA ILE A 331 15.63 -22.61 36.26
C ILE A 331 15.46 -23.19 37.67
N TYR A 332 14.65 -24.24 37.83
CA TYR A 332 14.78 -25.14 38.97
C TYR A 332 15.16 -26.53 38.46
N ASN A 333 16.42 -26.88 38.73
CA ASN A 333 16.89 -28.25 38.78
C ASN A 333 16.23 -28.94 39.98
N ASN A 334 15.66 -30.13 39.79
CA ASN A 334 15.53 -31.08 40.90
C ASN A 334 16.16 -32.41 40.49
N VAL A 335 17.16 -32.76 41.29
CA VAL A 335 17.83 -34.05 41.38
C VAL A 335 17.08 -34.86 42.43
N MET A 336 16.39 -35.92 42.00
CA MET A 336 16.33 -37.25 42.63
C MET A 336 15.47 -38.19 41.80
#